data_AF-A0A1G3PS51-F1
#
_entry.id   AF-A0A1G3PS51-F1
#
_cell.length_a   1.000
_cell.length_b   1.000
_cell.length_c   1.000
_cell.angle_alpha   90.00
_cell.angle_beta   90.00
_cell.angle_gamma   90.00
#
_symmetry.space_group_name_H-M   'P 1'
#
loop_
_entity.id
_entity.type
_entity.pdbx_description
1 polymer ?
#
loop_
_entity_poly.entity_id
_entity_poly.type
_entity_poly.pdbx_seq_one_letter_code
_entity_poly.pdbx_strand_id
1 'polypeptide(L)'
;MPTDEKILGFTNSWYKKGLVAGIAYPLPSGKEILVFTYEHLLCSKIEAFWSRGVGDTLGSKDMEDVVNLLAFSSKADDLIKTDESILAHLAKEFRQLLDKQNYLDDISGFFLPDKKSQGKVKEVNELMSRIIVMGQK
;
A
#
# COMPACT_ATOMS: atom_id res chain seq x y z
N MET A 1 -2.07 15.81 7.49
CA MET A 1 -1.33 16.50 6.42
C MET A 1 -2.26 17.47 5.71
N PRO A 2 -1.75 18.53 5.06
CA PRO A 2 -2.56 19.33 4.13
C PRO A 2 -3.14 18.40 3.05
N THR A 3 -4.35 18.66 2.56
CA THR A 3 -4.98 17.90 1.46
C THR A 3 -5.00 18.68 0.15
N ASP A 4 -4.52 19.92 0.17
CA ASP A 4 -4.45 20.78 -1.01
C ASP A 4 -3.24 20.38 -1.87
N GLU A 5 -3.53 20.00 -3.11
CA GLU A 5 -2.54 19.58 -4.11
C GLU A 5 -1.56 20.72 -4.44
N LYS A 6 -2.00 21.98 -4.31
CA LYS A 6 -1.15 23.16 -4.49
C LYS A 6 -0.13 23.35 -3.38
N ILE A 7 -0.40 22.80 -2.19
CA ILE A 7 0.51 22.84 -1.04
C ILE A 7 1.46 21.63 -1.07
N LEU A 8 0.99 20.50 -1.61
CA LEU A 8 1.72 19.24 -1.59
C LEU A 8 2.57 18.98 -2.84
N GLY A 9 2.21 19.55 -3.99
CA GLY A 9 2.90 19.31 -5.26
C GLY A 9 2.58 17.97 -5.91
N PHE A 10 1.54 17.26 -5.43
CA PHE A 10 1.11 15.97 -5.97
C PHE A 10 -0.38 15.68 -5.73
N THR A 11 -0.95 14.78 -6.54
CA THR A 11 -2.32 14.28 -6.41
C THR A 11 -2.47 13.42 -5.17
N ASN A 12 -3.46 13.73 -4.34
CA ASN A 12 -3.69 13.05 -3.06
C ASN A 12 -5.12 12.50 -2.97
N SER A 13 -5.58 11.87 -4.06
CA SER A 13 -6.98 11.47 -4.25
C SER A 13 -7.37 10.38 -3.27
N TRP A 14 -6.50 9.40 -3.05
CA TRP A 14 -6.78 8.29 -2.15
C TRP A 14 -6.68 8.67 -0.69
N TYR A 15 -5.83 9.64 -0.34
CA TYR A 15 -5.80 10.18 1.01
C TYR A 15 -7.06 10.98 1.34
N LYS A 16 -7.58 11.78 0.41
CA LYS A 16 -8.87 12.47 0.58
C LYS A 16 -10.01 11.47 0.79
N LYS A 17 -10.07 10.42 -0.04
CA LYS A 17 -11.05 9.32 0.13
C LYS A 17 -10.89 8.61 1.47
N GLY A 18 -9.66 8.32 1.88
CA GLY A 18 -9.35 7.68 3.17
C GLY A 18 -9.73 8.51 4.39
N LEU A 19 -9.64 9.85 4.30
CA LEU A 19 -10.15 10.73 5.36
C LEU A 19 -11.68 10.67 5.49
N VAL A 20 -12.39 10.59 4.37
CA VAL A 20 -13.86 10.49 4.36
C VAL A 20 -14.31 9.10 4.82
N ALA A 21 -13.62 8.04 4.39
CA ALA A 21 -13.91 6.65 4.76
C ALA A 21 -13.30 6.24 6.11
N GLY A 22 -12.69 7.18 6.84
CA GLY A 22 -12.04 6.91 8.11
C GLY A 22 -13.02 6.32 9.13
N ILE A 23 -12.50 5.42 9.97
CA ILE A 23 -13.26 4.76 11.03
C ILE A 23 -12.81 5.26 12.40
N ALA A 24 -13.75 5.38 13.32
CA ALA A 24 -13.43 5.68 14.71
C ALA A 24 -12.71 4.48 15.35
N TYR A 25 -11.59 4.76 16.00
CA TYR A 25 -10.78 3.76 16.70
C TYR A 25 -10.63 4.17 18.17
N PRO A 26 -11.12 3.34 19.11
CA PRO A 26 -11.00 3.64 20.53
C PRO A 26 -9.58 3.40 21.03
N LEU A 27 -9.04 4.37 21.76
CA LEU A 27 -7.76 4.26 22.45
C LEU A 27 -7.96 3.73 23.87
N PRO A 28 -6.94 3.10 24.49
CA PRO A 28 -7.00 2.64 25.88
C PRO A 28 -7.33 3.75 26.90
N SER A 29 -7.09 5.02 26.53
CA SER A 29 -7.43 6.19 27.34
C SER A 29 -8.92 6.55 27.35
N GLY A 30 -9.76 5.85 26.59
CA GLY A 30 -11.19 6.16 26.41
C GLY A 30 -11.46 7.26 25.37
N LYS A 31 -10.42 7.80 24.73
CA LYS A 31 -10.55 8.73 23.61
C LYS A 31 -10.73 7.95 22.31
N GLU A 32 -11.41 8.56 21.34
CA GLU A 32 -11.49 8.04 19.98
C GLU A 32 -10.62 8.88 19.04
N ILE A 33 -9.99 8.19 18.08
CA ILE A 33 -9.30 8.83 16.96
C ILE A 33 -9.88 8.32 15.65
N LEU A 34 -9.76 9.12 14.59
CA LEU A 34 -10.10 8.68 13.25
C LEU A 34 -8.87 8.01 12.61
N VAL A 35 -9.03 6.78 12.14
CA VAL A 35 -7.99 6.04 11.41
C VAL A 35 -8.48 5.64 10.03
N PHE A 36 -7.56 5.45 9.09
CA PHE A 36 -7.92 4.99 7.75
C PHE A 36 -8.38 3.52 7.81
N THR A 37 -9.28 3.13 6.91
CA THR A 37 -9.45 1.71 6.61
C THR A 37 -8.15 1.18 6.01
N TYR A 38 -7.95 -0.14 6.11
CA TYR A 38 -6.71 -0.78 5.66
C TYR A 38 -6.47 -0.56 4.15
N GLU A 39 -7.53 -0.63 3.36
CA GLU A 39 -7.50 -0.54 1.91
C GLU A 39 -7.23 0.90 1.45
N HIS A 40 -7.84 1.89 2.10
CA HIS A 40 -7.58 3.29 1.82
C HIS A 40 -6.17 3.70 2.24
N LEU A 41 -5.65 3.16 3.35
CA LEU A 41 -4.27 3.38 3.75
C LEU A 41 -3.31 2.86 2.68
N LEU A 42 -3.49 1.61 2.23
CA LEU A 42 -2.66 1.02 1.19
C LEU A 42 -2.72 1.81 -0.13
N CYS A 43 -3.92 2.20 -0.58
CA CYS A 43 -4.09 3.01 -1.79
C CYS A 43 -3.39 4.37 -1.67
N SER A 44 -3.49 5.02 -0.50
CA SER A 44 -2.82 6.30 -0.28
C SER A 44 -1.29 6.18 -0.30
N LYS A 45 -0.76 5.04 0.17
CA LYS A 45 0.68 4.78 0.21
C LYS A 45 1.25 4.47 -1.17
N ILE A 46 0.56 3.66 -1.97
CA ILE A 46 1.00 3.40 -3.34
C ILE A 46 0.89 4.66 -4.23
N GLU A 47 -0.14 5.49 -4.05
CA GLU A 47 -0.25 6.79 -4.73
C GLU A 47 0.92 7.72 -4.34
N ALA A 48 1.26 7.80 -3.06
CA ALA A 48 2.39 8.59 -2.58
C ALA A 48 3.74 8.09 -3.13
N PHE A 49 3.93 6.77 -3.24
CA PHE A 49 5.10 6.18 -3.88
C PHE A 49 5.26 6.65 -5.33
N TRP A 50 4.21 6.55 -6.15
CA TRP A 50 4.27 6.98 -7.55
C TRP A 50 4.33 8.50 -7.73
N SER A 51 3.98 9.26 -6.71
CA SER A 51 4.12 10.71 -6.74
C SER A 51 5.53 11.18 -6.37
N ARG A 52 6.16 10.57 -5.36
CA ARG A 52 7.38 11.09 -4.73
C ARG A 52 8.61 10.23 -5.01
N GLY A 53 8.41 8.92 -5.13
CA GLY A 53 9.44 7.89 -5.21
C GLY A 53 9.80 7.45 -6.62
N VAL A 54 9.41 8.22 -7.66
CA VAL A 54 9.67 7.87 -9.07
C VAL A 54 11.17 7.91 -9.35
N GLY A 55 11.87 6.81 -9.06
CA GLY A 55 13.29 6.64 -9.34
C GLY A 55 14.01 5.69 -8.37
N ASP A 56 13.52 5.56 -7.15
CA ASP A 56 14.17 4.76 -6.10
C ASP A 56 13.12 3.98 -5.30
N THR A 57 12.89 2.72 -5.69
CA THR A 57 11.97 1.84 -4.98
C THR A 57 12.49 1.55 -3.57
N LEU A 58 13.76 1.16 -3.45
CA LEU A 58 14.38 0.70 -2.21
C LEU A 58 14.50 1.82 -1.16
N GLY A 59 14.78 3.06 -1.58
CA GLY A 59 14.83 4.22 -0.68
C GLY A 59 13.47 4.81 -0.31
N SER A 60 12.37 4.31 -0.88
CA SER A 60 11.04 4.87 -0.67
C SER A 60 10.39 4.38 0.62
N LYS A 61 10.19 5.30 1.57
CA LYS A 61 9.41 5.04 2.79
C LYS A 61 7.96 4.64 2.50
N ASP A 62 7.35 5.23 1.47
CA ASP A 62 5.98 4.88 1.11
C ASP A 62 5.90 3.45 0.52
N MET A 63 6.97 2.98 -0.14
CA MET A 63 7.06 1.59 -0.60
C MET A 63 7.32 0.62 0.56
N GLU A 64 8.21 0.99 1.50
CA GLU A 64 8.43 0.22 2.73
C GLU A 64 7.09 0.00 3.48
N ASP A 65 6.27 1.05 3.60
CA ASP A 65 4.94 0.96 4.18
C ASP A 65 4.00 0.03 3.39
N VAL A 66 3.98 0.11 2.06
CA VAL A 66 3.19 -0.81 1.19
C VAL A 66 3.59 -2.26 1.46
N VAL A 67 4.89 -2.56 1.44
CA VAL A 67 5.41 -3.92 1.63
C VAL A 67 5.08 -4.44 3.03
N ASN A 68 5.26 -3.61 4.06
CA ASN A 68 4.93 -3.98 5.44
C ASN A 68 3.44 -4.23 5.64
N LEU A 69 2.58 -3.39 5.05
CA LEU A 69 1.13 -3.57 5.12
C LEU A 69 0.71 -4.89 4.48
N LEU A 70 1.33 -5.30 3.38
CA LEU A 70 1.03 -6.56 2.70
C LEU A 70 1.62 -7.78 3.45
N ALA A 71 2.81 -7.65 4.03
CA ALA A 71 3.52 -8.77 4.66
C ALA A 71 3.00 -9.16 6.05
N PHE A 72 2.50 -8.17 6.82
CA PHE A 72 2.26 -8.34 8.26
C PHE A 72 0.84 -8.03 8.72
N SER A 73 -0.01 -7.43 7.87
CA SER A 73 -1.40 -7.20 8.24
C SER A 73 -2.21 -8.49 8.17
N SER A 74 -2.97 -8.79 9.23
CA SER A 74 -3.94 -9.89 9.22
C SER A 74 -5.09 -9.66 8.22
N LYS A 75 -5.23 -8.45 7.68
CA LYS A 75 -6.25 -8.08 6.68
C LYS A 75 -5.75 -8.14 5.24
N ALA A 76 -4.47 -8.48 5.02
CA ALA A 76 -3.87 -8.44 3.69
C ALA A 76 -4.60 -9.33 2.67
N ASP A 77 -4.98 -10.54 3.06
CA ASP A 77 -5.74 -11.46 2.21
C ASP A 77 -7.17 -10.99 1.91
N ASP A 78 -7.75 -10.14 2.75
CA ASP A 78 -9.10 -9.62 2.54
C ASP A 78 -9.17 -8.51 1.49
N LEU A 79 -8.02 -7.99 1.03
CA LEU A 79 -7.95 -7.01 -0.06
C LEU A 79 -8.66 -7.51 -1.32
N ILE A 80 -8.61 -8.81 -1.61
CA ILE A 80 -9.26 -9.36 -2.81
C ILE A 80 -10.80 -9.31 -2.77
N LYS A 81 -11.37 -8.98 -1.60
CA LYS A 81 -12.82 -8.88 -1.35
C LYS A 81 -13.29 -7.44 -1.17
N THR A 82 -12.39 -6.46 -1.31
CA THR A 82 -12.71 -5.04 -1.17
C THR A 82 -13.53 -4.53 -2.36
N ASP A 83 -13.90 -3.24 -2.32
CA ASP A 83 -14.62 -2.57 -3.39
C ASP A 83 -13.87 -2.69 -4.73
N GLU A 84 -14.63 -2.93 -5.80
CA GLU A 84 -14.10 -3.14 -7.15
C GLU A 84 -13.18 -1.99 -7.60
N SER A 85 -13.54 -0.75 -7.28
CA SER A 85 -12.73 0.42 -7.64
C SER A 85 -11.37 0.49 -6.94
N ILE A 86 -11.30 0.01 -5.68
CA ILE A 86 -10.06 -0.09 -4.91
C ILE A 86 -9.22 -1.23 -5.47
N LEU A 87 -9.84 -2.38 -5.71
CA LEU A 87 -9.16 -3.56 -6.24
C LEU A 87 -8.57 -3.30 -7.63
N ALA A 88 -9.32 -2.66 -8.53
CA ALA A 88 -8.86 -2.27 -9.85
C ALA A 88 -7.71 -1.26 -9.80
N HIS A 89 -7.77 -0.30 -8.86
CA HIS A 89 -6.67 0.63 -8.64
C HIS A 89 -5.40 -0.09 -8.19
N LEU A 90 -5.46 -0.89 -7.12
CA LEU A 90 -4.31 -1.66 -6.62
C LEU A 90 -3.75 -2.60 -7.70
N ALA A 91 -4.61 -3.27 -8.46
CA ALA A 91 -4.20 -4.14 -9.57
C ALA A 91 -3.42 -3.38 -10.65
N LYS A 92 -3.86 -2.17 -11.01
CA LYS A 92 -3.14 -1.32 -11.96
C LYS A 92 -1.77 -0.90 -11.41
N GLU A 93 -1.72 -0.39 -10.18
CA GLU A 93 -0.48 0.11 -9.59
C GLU A 93 0.53 -1.01 -9.33
N PHE A 94 0.09 -2.19 -8.88
CA PHE A 94 0.97 -3.34 -8.70
C PHE A 94 1.47 -3.92 -10.02
N ARG A 95 0.69 -3.89 -11.10
CA ARG A 95 1.19 -4.28 -12.43
C ARG A 95 2.38 -3.40 -12.84
N GLN A 96 2.23 -2.08 -12.70
CA GLN A 96 3.32 -1.14 -12.99
C GLN A 96 4.54 -1.36 -12.09
N LEU A 97 4.32 -1.73 -10.82
CA LEU A 97 5.40 -2.04 -9.88
C LEU A 97 6.17 -3.30 -10.28
N LEU A 98 5.46 -4.39 -10.61
CA LEU A 98 6.04 -5.67 -11.02
C LEU A 98 6.80 -5.56 -12.36
N ASP A 99 6.45 -4.61 -13.21
CA ASP A 99 7.13 -4.34 -14.48
C ASP A 99 8.45 -3.55 -14.31
N LYS A 100 8.75 -3.02 -13.10
CA LYS A 100 10.01 -2.31 -12.85
C LYS A 100 11.20 -3.27 -12.86
N GLN A 101 12.29 -2.84 -13.47
CA GLN A 101 13.57 -3.53 -13.36
C GLN A 101 13.99 -3.63 -11.88
N ASN A 102 14.53 -4.78 -11.48
CA ASN A 102 14.98 -5.08 -10.12
C ASN A 102 13.90 -5.04 -9.03
N TYR A 103 12.61 -5.02 -9.38
CA TYR A 103 11.53 -4.97 -8.39
C TYR A 103 11.69 -5.98 -7.25
N LEU A 104 11.99 -7.24 -7.56
CA LEU A 104 12.15 -8.29 -6.54
C LEU A 104 13.34 -8.02 -5.60
N ASP A 105 14.45 -7.53 -6.15
CA ASP A 105 15.63 -7.16 -5.36
C ASP A 105 15.32 -5.96 -4.46
N ASP A 106 14.65 -4.94 -5.02
CA ASP A 106 14.24 -3.74 -4.29
C ASP A 106 13.32 -4.11 -3.10
N ILE A 107 12.28 -4.92 -3.31
CA ILE A 107 11.38 -5.30 -2.21
C ILE A 107 12.04 -6.22 -1.19
N SER A 108 13.01 -7.04 -1.61
CA SER A 108 13.76 -7.91 -0.70
C SER A 108 14.57 -7.11 0.32
N GLY A 109 15.01 -5.91 -0.07
CA GLY A 109 15.78 -5.00 0.77
C GLY A 109 15.00 -4.42 1.95
N PHE A 110 13.67 -4.51 1.96
CA PHE A 110 12.85 -4.13 3.13
C PHE A 110 12.80 -5.20 4.22
N PHE A 111 13.32 -6.39 3.95
CA PHE A 111 13.34 -7.49 4.91
C PHE A 111 14.75 -7.78 5.38
N LEU A 112 14.87 -8.30 6.61
CA LEU A 112 16.15 -8.79 7.12
C LEU A 112 16.69 -9.93 6.23
N PRO A 113 18.01 -10.13 6.16
CA PRO A 113 18.62 -11.14 5.28
C PRO A 113 18.42 -12.58 5.77
N ASP A 114 17.77 -12.80 6.92
CA ASP A 114 17.49 -14.13 7.43
C ASP A 114 16.41 -14.86 6.61
N LYS A 115 16.49 -16.19 6.57
CA LYS A 115 15.61 -17.04 5.76
C LYS A 115 14.12 -16.83 6.06
N LYS A 116 13.76 -16.52 7.31
CA LYS A 116 12.37 -16.35 7.72
C LYS A 116 11.82 -15.03 7.15
N SER A 117 12.56 -13.94 7.33
CA SER A 117 12.16 -12.62 6.81
C SER A 117 12.12 -12.59 5.28
N GLN A 118 13.09 -13.21 4.61
CA GLN A 118 13.10 -13.32 3.14
C GLN A 118 11.95 -14.16 2.58
N GLY A 119 11.35 -15.06 3.38
CA GLY A 119 10.13 -15.77 3.01
C GLY A 119 8.95 -14.85 2.70
N LYS A 120 8.91 -13.67 3.34
CA LYS A 120 7.84 -12.67 3.13
C LYS A 120 7.86 -12.04 1.75
N VAL A 121 9.01 -11.97 1.09
CA VAL A 121 9.12 -11.47 -0.29
C VAL A 121 8.21 -12.27 -1.22
N LYS A 122 8.24 -13.59 -1.08
CA LYS A 122 7.40 -14.49 -1.87
C LYS A 122 5.91 -14.29 -1.55
N GLU A 123 5.54 -14.23 -0.27
CA GLU A 123 4.15 -14.01 0.16
C GLU A 123 3.58 -12.69 -0.38
N VAL A 124 4.36 -11.59 -0.29
CA VAL A 124 3.96 -10.29 -0.83
C VAL A 124 3.80 -10.34 -2.34
N ASN A 125 4.76 -10.93 -3.06
CA ASN A 125 4.69 -11.05 -4.52
C ASN A 125 3.48 -11.88 -4.99
N GLU A 126 3.19 -12.98 -4.29
CA GLU A 126 2.01 -13.82 -4.54
C GLU A 126 0.71 -13.06 -4.29
N LEU A 127 0.63 -12.28 -3.20
CA LEU A 127 -0.55 -11.47 -2.91
C LEU A 127 -0.76 -10.37 -3.95
N MET A 128 0.28 -9.63 -4.33
CA MET A 128 0.19 -8.63 -5.41
C MET A 128 -0.28 -9.26 -6.72
N SER A 129 0.26 -10.43 -7.08
CA SER A 129 -0.15 -11.16 -8.28
C SER A 129 -1.63 -11.59 -8.22
N ARG A 130 -2.11 -12.07 -7.07
CA ARG A 130 -3.54 -12.40 -6.86
C ARG A 130 -4.43 -11.17 -7.01
N ILE A 131 -4.02 -10.02 -6.46
CA ILE A 131 -4.75 -8.75 -6.60
C ILE A 131 -4.81 -8.33 -8.07
N ILE A 132 -3.70 -8.44 -8.81
CA ILE A 132 -3.64 -8.12 -10.24
C ILE A 132 -4.65 -8.97 -11.04
N VAL A 133 -4.74 -10.28 -10.76
CA VAL A 133 -5.68 -11.18 -11.44
C VAL A 133 -7.14 -10.86 -11.10
N MET A 134 -7.42 -10.57 -9.83
CA MET A 134 -8.79 -10.33 -9.36
C MET A 134 -9.33 -8.95 -9.78
N GLY A 135 -8.49 -7.94 -9.88
CA GLY A 135 -8.86 -6.59 -10.34
C GLY A 135 -8.93 -6.41 -11.87
N GLN A 136 -8.85 -7.50 -12.64
CA GLN A 136 -9.08 -7.52 -14.10
C GLN A 136 -10.52 -7.89 -14.48
N LYS A 137 -11.34 -8.31 -13.51
CA LYS A 137 -12.76 -8.60 -13.71
C LYS A 137 -13.56 -7.31 -13.76
#